data_AF-A0A1C6HN56-F1
#
_entry.id   AF-A0A1C6HN56-F1
#
_cell.length_a   1.000
_cell.length_b   1.000
_cell.length_c   1.000
_cell.angle_alpha   90.00
_cell.angle_beta   90.00
_cell.angle_gamma   90.00
#
_symmetry.space_group_name_H-M   'P 1'
#
loop_
_entity.id
_entity.type
_entity.pdbx_description
1 polymer ?
#
loop_
_entity_poly.entity_id
_entity_poly.type
_entity_poly.pdbx_seq_one_letter_code
_entity_poly.pdbx_strand_id
1 'polypeptide(L)'
;MAIGERIRFFRNLKGMTQKYLGMQVGFPEKTADIRMAQYESGSRTPKADLTNNLANVFGVSTSALTVPDIDSYNGLMHTLFTLEDLYGLKITELDGEVCLHLDKGMGTNYITMFEMFSAWKKQAEKYKNGAITKEEYDYWRYNYPKI
;
A
#
# COMPACT_ATOMS: atom_id res chain seq x y z
N MET A 1 -6.63 2.76 -5.27
CA MET A 1 -7.51 2.79 -4.11
C MET A 1 -7.20 4.06 -3.38
N ALA A 2 -8.13 5.01 -3.39
CA ALA A 2 -8.02 6.21 -2.57
C ALA A 2 -7.85 5.88 -1.09
N ILE A 3 -7.26 6.80 -0.32
CA ILE A 3 -6.99 6.61 1.12
C ILE A 3 -8.23 6.18 1.93
N GLY A 4 -9.42 6.68 1.59
CA GLY A 4 -10.66 6.29 2.25
C GLY A 4 -11.00 4.81 2.10
N GLU A 5 -10.80 4.25 0.90
CA GLU A 5 -11.01 2.82 0.64
C GLU A 5 -9.98 1.96 1.36
N ARG A 6 -8.73 2.45 1.47
CA ARG A 6 -7.68 1.75 2.22
C ARG A 6 -7.96 1.73 3.72
N ILE A 7 -8.46 2.83 4.29
CA ILE A 7 -8.92 2.88 5.69
C ILE A 7 -10.02 1.85 5.92
N ARG A 8 -11.03 1.82 5.04
CA ARG A 8 -12.12 0.84 5.11
C ARG A 8 -11.60 -0.60 5.02
N PHE A 9 -10.68 -0.86 4.08
CA PHE A 9 -10.06 -2.16 3.89
C PHE A 9 -9.37 -2.66 5.18
N PHE A 10 -8.48 -1.85 5.77
CA PHE A 10 -7.78 -2.24 7.00
C PHE A 10 -8.70 -2.33 8.21
N ARG A 11 -9.70 -1.45 8.32
CA ARG A 11 -10.73 -1.56 9.37
C ARG A 11 -11.45 -2.91 9.30
N ASN A 12 -11.90 -3.30 8.10
CA ASN A 12 -12.57 -4.57 7.88
C ASN A 12 -11.62 -5.76 8.14
N LEU A 13 -10.36 -5.67 7.70
CA LEU A 13 -9.34 -6.68 7.96
C LEU A 13 -9.12 -6.92 9.46
N LYS A 14 -9.25 -5.87 10.28
CA LYS A 14 -9.15 -5.94 11.76
C LYS A 14 -10.47 -6.26 12.46
N GLY A 15 -11.57 -6.48 11.72
CA GLY A 15 -12.89 -6.76 12.29
C GLY A 15 -13.48 -5.60 13.09
N MET A 16 -13.05 -4.36 12.85
CA MET A 16 -13.47 -3.19 13.63
C MET A 16 -14.73 -2.54 13.05
N THR A 17 -15.62 -2.03 13.91
CA THR A 17 -16.70 -1.12 13.49
C THR A 17 -16.17 0.29 13.27
N GLN A 18 -16.86 1.11 12.48
CA GLN A 18 -16.50 2.53 12.30
C GLN A 18 -16.50 3.29 13.63
N LYS A 19 -17.49 3.03 14.50
CA LYS A 19 -17.57 3.62 15.83
C LYS A 19 -16.35 3.28 16.68
N TYR A 20 -15.98 1.99 16.73
CA TYR A 20 -14.83 1.53 17.49
C TYR A 20 -13.52 2.16 16.99
N LEU A 21 -13.27 2.13 15.67
CA LEU A 21 -12.08 2.76 15.08
C LEU A 21 -12.03 4.26 15.38
N GLY A 22 -13.16 4.97 15.23
CA GLY A 22 -13.25 6.40 15.51
C GLY A 22 -12.89 6.72 16.96
N MET A 23 -13.32 5.90 17.92
CA MET A 23 -12.92 6.06 19.33
C MET A 23 -11.43 5.78 19.55
N GLN A 24 -10.85 4.77 18.89
CA GLN A 24 -9.42 4.45 19.00
C GLN A 24 -8.53 5.59 18.49
N VAL A 25 -8.98 6.36 17.50
CA VAL A 25 -8.26 7.55 17.00
C VAL A 25 -8.66 8.85 17.70
N GLY A 26 -9.38 8.77 18.82
CA GLY A 26 -9.67 9.90 19.71
C GLY A 26 -10.91 10.71 19.35
N PHE A 27 -11.82 10.21 18.51
CA PHE A 27 -13.09 10.90 18.26
C PHE A 27 -14.07 10.71 19.42
N PRO A 28 -14.87 11.73 19.75
CA PRO A 28 -15.93 11.58 20.74
C PRO A 28 -16.92 10.50 20.32
N GLU A 29 -17.30 9.63 21.27
CA GLU A 29 -18.13 8.45 21.02
C GLU A 29 -19.41 8.76 20.20
N LYS A 30 -20.06 9.88 20.49
CA LYS A 30 -21.30 10.33 19.83
C LYS A 30 -21.14 10.62 18.33
N THR A 31 -19.91 10.81 17.85
CA THR A 31 -19.62 11.23 16.47
C THR A 31 -18.58 10.35 15.78
N ALA A 32 -18.10 9.30 16.46
CA ALA A 32 -16.97 8.50 16.04
C ALA A 32 -17.25 7.76 14.72
N ASP A 33 -18.42 7.15 14.60
CA ASP A 33 -18.92 6.46 13.41
C ASP A 33 -19.12 7.42 12.24
N ILE A 34 -19.80 8.54 12.44
CA ILE A 34 -20.08 9.55 11.40
C ILE A 34 -18.78 10.08 10.82
N ARG A 35 -17.81 10.44 11.68
CA ARG A 35 -16.51 10.95 11.22
C ARG A 35 -15.74 9.89 10.45
N MET A 36 -15.72 8.64 10.92
CA MET A 36 -15.06 7.56 10.18
C MET A 36 -15.71 7.28 8.83
N ALA A 37 -17.05 7.32 8.76
CA ALA A 37 -17.77 7.15 7.51
C ALA A 37 -17.40 8.23 6.48
N GLN A 38 -17.24 9.49 6.89
CA GLN A 38 -16.80 10.59 6.02
C GLN A 38 -15.39 10.39 5.45
N TYR A 39 -14.47 9.80 6.22
CA TYR A 39 -13.13 9.48 5.72
C TYR A 39 -13.16 8.28 4.78
N GLU A 40 -13.89 7.22 5.14
CA GLU A 40 -14.00 6.01 4.33
C GLU A 40 -14.77 6.21 3.00
N SER A 41 -15.67 7.20 2.94
CA SER A 41 -16.35 7.58 1.70
C SER A 41 -15.53 8.50 0.80
N GLY A 42 -14.38 8.98 1.26
CA GLY A 42 -13.58 10.00 0.57
C GLY A 42 -14.18 11.41 0.63
N SER A 43 -15.26 11.62 1.38
CA SER A 43 -15.85 12.97 1.58
C SER A 43 -14.91 13.89 2.37
N ARG A 44 -13.96 13.31 3.11
CA ARG A 44 -12.87 14.02 3.76
C ARG A 44 -11.56 13.23 3.61
N THR A 45 -10.46 13.96 3.49
CA THR A 45 -9.11 13.39 3.53
C THR A 45 -8.52 13.60 4.93
N PRO A 46 -8.01 12.54 5.61
CA PRO A 46 -7.36 12.69 6.91
C PRO A 46 -6.06 13.50 6.78
N LYS A 47 -5.79 14.35 7.77
CA LYS A 47 -4.48 15.02 7.91
C LYS A 47 -3.43 14.04 8.44
N ALA A 48 -2.16 14.40 8.31
CA ALA A 48 -1.02 13.56 8.70
C ALA A 48 -1.16 12.91 10.09
N ASP A 49 -1.52 13.68 11.13
CA ASP A 49 -1.66 13.16 12.49
C ASP A 49 -2.71 12.04 12.59
N LEU A 50 -3.87 12.23 11.94
CA LEU A 50 -4.93 11.23 11.92
C LEU A 50 -4.51 10.02 11.09
N THR A 51 -3.85 10.22 9.95
CA THR A 51 -3.31 9.13 9.12
C THR A 51 -2.30 8.28 9.90
N ASN A 52 -1.43 8.93 10.69
CA ASN A 52 -0.46 8.25 11.56
C ASN A 52 -1.17 7.46 12.66
N ASN A 53 -2.17 8.05 13.33
CA ASN A 53 -2.95 7.35 14.35
C ASN A 53 -3.69 6.14 13.79
N LEU A 54 -4.29 6.26 12.60
CA LEU A 54 -4.95 5.15 11.91
C LEU A 54 -3.94 4.03 11.59
N ALA A 55 -2.77 4.37 11.03
CA ALA A 55 -1.71 3.42 10.73
C ALA A 55 -1.24 2.68 12.00
N ASN A 56 -1.08 3.39 13.12
CA ASN A 56 -0.75 2.81 14.42
C ASN A 56 -1.82 1.85 14.93
N VAL A 57 -3.11 2.23 14.88
CA VAL A 57 -4.23 1.36 15.28
C VAL A 57 -4.28 0.10 14.41
N PHE A 58 -3.96 0.20 13.13
CA PHE A 58 -3.90 -0.93 12.22
C PHE A 58 -2.61 -1.77 12.35
N GLY A 59 -1.56 -1.22 12.96
CA GLY A 59 -0.24 -1.85 13.00
C GLY A 59 0.37 -2.03 11.61
N VAL A 60 0.30 -0.97 10.80
CA VAL A 60 0.84 -0.91 9.43
C VAL A 60 1.64 0.38 9.24
N SER A 61 2.51 0.40 8.23
CA SER A 61 3.19 1.62 7.80
C SER A 61 2.18 2.65 7.30
N THR A 62 2.42 3.93 7.56
CA THR A 62 1.61 5.04 7.04
C THR A 62 1.54 5.04 5.51
N SER A 63 2.63 4.61 4.85
CA SER A 63 2.70 4.39 3.41
C SER A 63 1.69 3.35 2.91
N ALA A 64 1.27 2.42 3.78
CA ALA A 64 0.21 1.48 3.46
C ALA A 64 -1.18 2.13 3.43
N LEU A 65 -1.35 3.39 3.85
CA LEU A 65 -2.60 4.15 3.70
C LEU A 65 -2.53 5.23 2.61
N THR A 66 -1.35 5.80 2.36
CA THR A 66 -1.14 6.92 1.43
C THR A 66 -0.65 6.46 0.05
N VAL A 67 -1.25 5.40 -0.50
CA VAL A 67 -0.89 4.90 -1.84
C VAL A 67 -1.42 5.88 -2.89
N PRO A 68 -0.67 6.16 -3.98
CA PRO A 68 -1.18 6.95 -5.09
C PRO A 68 -2.51 6.40 -5.62
N ASP A 69 -3.39 7.30 -6.02
CA ASP A 69 -4.65 6.90 -6.65
C ASP A 69 -4.36 6.34 -8.05
N ILE A 70 -4.66 5.05 -8.21
CA ILE A 70 -4.45 4.27 -9.42
C ILE A 70 -5.73 3.50 -9.81
N ASP A 71 -6.91 3.98 -9.41
CA ASP A 71 -8.19 3.27 -9.57
C ASP A 71 -8.76 3.28 -10.99
N SER A 72 -8.10 3.93 -11.94
CA SER A 72 -8.42 3.85 -13.36
C SER A 72 -7.27 3.25 -14.15
N TYR A 73 -7.59 2.56 -15.25
CA TYR A 73 -6.56 2.05 -16.16
C TYR A 73 -5.64 3.16 -16.67
N ASN A 74 -6.18 4.35 -16.96
CA ASN A 74 -5.36 5.50 -17.36
C ASN A 74 -4.44 5.95 -16.22
N GLY A 75 -4.94 6.03 -14.98
CA GLY A 75 -4.12 6.36 -13.81
C GLY A 75 -3.00 5.34 -13.56
N LEU A 76 -3.30 4.05 -13.72
CA LEU A 76 -2.32 2.98 -13.68
C LEU A 76 -1.24 3.18 -14.75
N MET A 77 -1.63 3.42 -16.01
CA MET A 77 -0.69 3.61 -17.11
C MET A 77 0.20 4.83 -16.92
N HIS A 78 -0.36 5.98 -16.52
CA HIS A 78 0.43 7.17 -16.23
C HIS A 78 1.38 6.98 -15.04
N THR A 79 0.99 6.16 -14.06
CA THR A 79 1.88 5.77 -12.96
C THR A 79 3.05 4.95 -13.49
N LEU A 80 2.80 3.95 -14.34
CA LEU A 80 3.85 3.13 -14.95
C LEU A 80 4.81 3.97 -15.81
N PHE A 81 4.30 4.90 -16.62
CA PHE A 81 5.16 5.82 -17.41
C PHE A 81 6.05 6.67 -16.50
N THR A 82 5.50 7.20 -15.41
CA THR A 82 6.30 7.96 -14.43
C THR A 82 7.36 7.09 -13.75
N LEU A 83 7.07 5.81 -13.50
CA LEU A 83 8.05 4.86 -12.96
C LEU A 83 9.16 4.53 -13.96
N GLU A 84 8.85 4.49 -15.26
CA GLU A 84 9.85 4.38 -16.33
C GLU A 84 10.79 5.59 -16.31
N ASP A 85 10.23 6.81 -16.34
CA ASP A 85 11.00 8.05 -16.39
C ASP A 85 11.89 8.27 -15.16
N LEU A 86 11.37 7.98 -13.95
CA LEU A 86 12.08 8.27 -12.70
C LEU A 86 13.01 7.14 -12.25
N TYR A 87 12.60 5.88 -12.43
CA TYR A 87 13.26 4.72 -11.84
C TYR A 87 13.75 3.70 -12.87
N GLY A 88 13.47 3.91 -14.16
CA GLY A 88 13.88 3.02 -15.25
C GLY A 88 13.18 1.67 -15.24
N LEU A 89 11.92 1.64 -14.78
CA LEU A 89 11.07 0.46 -14.86
C LEU A 89 10.51 0.36 -16.29
N LYS A 90 11.04 -0.57 -17.08
CA LYS A 90 10.69 -0.74 -18.50
C LYS A 90 9.77 -1.92 -18.73
N ILE A 91 8.98 -1.86 -19.79
CA ILE A 91 8.28 -3.02 -20.34
C ILE A 91 9.19 -3.72 -21.37
N THR A 92 9.39 -5.02 -21.20
CA THR A 92 10.17 -5.89 -22.10
C THR A 92 9.40 -7.18 -22.39
N GLU A 93 9.84 -7.94 -23.38
CA GLU A 93 9.30 -9.27 -23.66
C GLU A 93 10.28 -10.35 -23.13
N LEU A 94 9.75 -11.35 -22.42
CA LEU A 94 10.49 -12.53 -21.98
C LEU A 94 9.63 -13.76 -22.25
N ASP A 95 10.14 -14.72 -23.02
CA ASP A 95 9.43 -15.96 -23.38
C ASP A 95 8.02 -15.74 -23.96
N GLY A 96 7.82 -14.66 -24.72
CA GLY A 96 6.53 -14.28 -25.31
C GLY A 96 5.57 -13.58 -24.35
N GLU A 97 5.99 -13.32 -23.11
CA GLU A 97 5.20 -12.60 -22.10
C GLU A 97 5.73 -11.16 -21.90
N VAL A 98 4.80 -10.22 -21.82
CA VAL A 98 5.10 -8.82 -21.51
C VAL A 98 5.41 -8.68 -20.02
N CYS A 99 6.63 -8.25 -19.70
CA CYS A 99 7.18 -8.21 -18.36
C CYS A 99 7.70 -6.82 -17.98
N LEU A 100 7.63 -6.48 -16.69
CA LEU A 100 8.33 -5.33 -16.12
C LEU A 100 9.80 -5.70 -15.82
N HIS A 101 10.74 -4.88 -16.24
CA HIS A 101 12.18 -5.08 -16.08
C HIS A 101 12.88 -3.82 -15.55
N LEU A 102 13.91 -3.99 -14.73
CA LEU A 102 14.74 -2.88 -14.24
C LEU A 102 15.87 -2.58 -15.22
N ASP A 103 15.97 -1.34 -15.69
CA ASP A 103 17.04 -0.94 -16.58
C ASP A 103 18.41 -0.85 -15.87
N LYS A 104 19.34 -1.74 -16.25
CA LYS A 104 20.73 -1.74 -15.76
C LYS A 104 21.49 -0.45 -16.06
N GLY A 105 21.06 0.32 -17.06
CA GLY A 105 21.65 1.61 -17.42
C GLY A 105 21.44 2.71 -16.38
N MET A 106 20.54 2.52 -15.41
CA MET A 106 20.16 3.53 -14.42
C MET A 106 21.11 3.63 -13.20
N GLY A 107 22.26 2.95 -13.24
CA GLY A 107 23.31 3.07 -12.23
C GLY A 107 22.82 2.78 -10.81
N THR A 108 22.93 3.75 -9.90
CA THR A 108 22.53 3.58 -8.49
C THR A 108 21.05 3.28 -8.32
N ASN A 109 20.17 3.82 -9.18
CA ASN A 109 18.74 3.53 -9.11
C ASN A 109 18.46 2.05 -9.38
N TYR A 110 19.17 1.45 -10.34
CA TYR A 110 19.08 0.01 -10.62
C TYR A 110 19.45 -0.80 -9.39
N ILE A 111 20.57 -0.50 -8.73
CA ILE A 111 21.05 -1.26 -7.56
C ILE A 111 20.01 -1.22 -6.43
N THR A 112 19.55 -0.02 -6.05
CA THR A 112 18.54 0.16 -5.00
C THR A 112 17.24 -0.58 -5.34
N MET A 113 16.71 -0.40 -6.55
CA MET A 113 15.47 -1.07 -6.97
C MET A 113 15.64 -2.58 -7.05
N PHE A 114 16.80 -3.06 -7.49
CA PHE A 114 17.10 -4.48 -7.56
C PHE A 114 17.07 -5.13 -6.16
N GLU A 115 17.63 -4.47 -5.15
CA GLU A 115 17.56 -4.95 -3.76
C GLU A 115 16.11 -4.99 -3.25
N MET A 116 15.34 -3.93 -3.48
CA MET A 116 13.92 -3.86 -3.09
C MET A 116 13.08 -4.96 -3.76
N PHE A 117 13.25 -5.15 -5.08
CA PHE A 117 12.52 -6.16 -5.86
C PHE A 117 12.97 -7.57 -5.49
N SER A 118 14.25 -7.78 -5.18
CA SER A 118 14.78 -9.05 -4.70
C SER A 118 14.19 -9.42 -3.34
N ALA A 119 14.08 -8.45 -2.43
CA ALA A 119 13.44 -8.64 -1.13
C ALA A 119 11.96 -9.01 -1.29
N TRP A 120 11.24 -8.34 -2.19
CA TRP A 120 9.86 -8.67 -2.51
C TRP A 120 9.72 -10.06 -3.12
N LYS A 121 10.52 -10.38 -4.16
CA LYS A 121 10.54 -11.69 -4.82
C LYS A 121 10.74 -12.82 -3.81
N LYS A 122 11.70 -12.67 -2.89
CA LYS A 122 11.98 -13.66 -1.84
C LYS A 122 10.76 -13.94 -0.96
N GLN A 123 9.99 -12.92 -0.60
CA GLN A 123 8.77 -13.10 0.21
C GLN A 123 7.63 -13.71 -0.61
N ALA A 124 7.49 -13.30 -1.88
CA ALA A 124 6.51 -13.88 -2.79
C ALA A 124 6.79 -15.38 -3.04
N GLU A 125 8.05 -15.79 -3.16
CA GLU A 125 8.45 -17.19 -3.30
C GLU A 125 8.14 -18.01 -2.05
N LYS A 126 8.43 -17.47 -0.84
CA LYS A 126 8.05 -18.10 0.43
C LYS A 126 6.53 -18.27 0.56
N TYR A 127 5.75 -17.32 0.07
CA TYR A 127 4.29 -17.46 0.07
C TYR A 127 3.85 -18.53 -0.94
N LYS A 128 4.38 -18.47 -2.17
CA LYS A 128 4.06 -19.41 -3.26
C LYS A 128 4.37 -20.86 -2.90
N ASN A 129 5.46 -21.11 -2.18
CA ASN A 129 5.85 -22.46 -1.77
C ASN A 129 5.26 -22.91 -0.42
N GLY A 130 4.42 -22.08 0.22
CA GLY A 130 3.76 -22.40 1.49
C GLY A 130 4.66 -22.30 2.73
N ALA A 131 5.86 -21.71 2.62
CA ALA A 131 6.74 -21.48 3.77
C ALA A 131 6.23 -20.36 4.70
N ILE A 132 5.37 -19.47 4.20
CA ILE A 132 4.65 -18.46 5.01
C ILE A 132 3.18 -18.43 4.60
N THR A 133 2.31 -18.04 5.52
CA THR A 133 0.88 -17.88 5.24
C THR A 133 0.60 -16.58 4.46
N LYS A 134 -0.64 -16.44 3.98
CA LYS A 134 -1.09 -15.21 3.31
C LYS A 134 -1.01 -14.02 4.28
N GLU A 135 -1.36 -14.24 5.54
CA GLU A 135 -1.34 -13.24 6.61
C GLU A 135 0.09 -12.76 6.89
N GLU A 136 1.06 -13.67 6.94
CA GLU A 136 2.47 -13.33 7.14
C GLU A 136 3.05 -12.55 5.95
N TYR A 137 2.72 -12.96 4.72
CA TYR A 137 3.11 -12.24 3.51
C TYR A 137 2.52 -10.83 3.48
N ASP A 138 1.24 -10.71 3.81
CA ASP A 138 0.52 -9.45 3.87
C ASP A 138 1.05 -8.55 4.98
N TYR A 139 1.36 -9.11 6.15
CA TYR A 139 2.02 -8.40 7.24
C TYR A 139 3.35 -7.78 6.79
N TRP A 140 4.18 -8.51 6.04
CA TRP A 140 5.41 -7.98 5.48
C TRP A 140 5.13 -6.82 4.50
N ARG A 141 4.18 -6.99 3.58
CA ARG A 141 3.82 -5.94 2.60
C ARG A 141 3.32 -4.66 3.26
N TYR A 142 2.53 -4.77 4.33
CA TYR A 142 1.93 -3.62 5.02
C TYR A 142 2.89 -2.93 5.99
N ASN A 143 4.04 -3.54 6.29
CA ASN A 143 5.06 -2.99 7.20
C ASN A 143 6.40 -2.74 6.49
N TYR A 144 6.42 -2.67 5.15
CA TYR A 144 7.62 -2.35 4.37
C TYR A 144 7.81 -0.82 4.20
N PRO A 145 9.06 -0.30 4.24
CA PRO A 145 10.27 -0.99 4.69
C PRO A 145 10.19 -1.22 6.21
N LYS A 146 10.83 -2.30 6.70
CA LYS A 146 10.97 -2.47 8.15
C LYS A 146 11.82 -1.31 8.68
N ILE A 147 11.21 -0.44 9.49
CA ILE A 147 11.90 0.59 10.26
C ILE A 147 12.75 -0.11 11.33
#